data_AF-A0A5N6PY57-F1
#
_entry.id   AF-A0A5N6PY57-F1
#
_cell.length_a   1.000
_cell.length_b   1.000
_cell.length_c   1.000
_cell.angle_alpha   90.00
_cell.angle_beta   90.00
_cell.angle_gamma   90.00
#
_symmetry.space_group_name_H-M   'P 1'
#
loop_
_entity.id
_entity.type
_entity.pdbx_description
1 polymer ?
#
loop_
_entity_poly.entity_id
_entity_poly.type
_entity_poly.pdbx_seq_one_letter_code
_entity_poly.pdbx_strand_id
1 'polypeptide(L)'
;MADQKSAMVPIREKGNVTLKCPKLTESNYTTWSILMEQILKAYGLWDVVSTTGGVEVGEKKKTATTKAMIFQTFPEDILMQVAQYPRAKKVWYSIKWSGLRQIQQLPTRKEFFQAAITKMTKENQIRKQERCYNYDYEKYGHFAANCQALRRNED
;
A
#
# COMPACT_ATOMS: atom_id res chain seq x y z
N MET A 1 9.50 -14.89 23.07
CA MET A 1 10.95 -14.89 22.77
C MET A 1 11.15 -15.95 21.69
N ALA A 2 11.23 -15.52 20.42
CA ALA A 2 12.42 -15.61 19.54
C ALA A 2 12.81 -17.07 19.26
N ASP A 3 12.84 -17.62 18.05
CA ASP A 3 13.48 -17.15 16.81
C ASP A 3 12.93 -17.95 15.62
N GLN A 4 12.52 -17.30 14.52
CA GLN A 4 12.24 -17.98 13.25
C GLN A 4 13.32 -17.61 12.24
N LYS A 5 14.35 -18.47 12.15
CA LYS A 5 15.40 -18.40 11.14
C LYS A 5 14.81 -18.70 9.76
N SER A 6 14.59 -17.65 8.98
CA SER A 6 14.26 -17.74 7.55
C SER A 6 15.50 -18.21 6.77
N ALA A 7 15.47 -19.45 6.30
CA ALA A 7 16.53 -20.01 5.45
C ALA A 7 16.35 -19.52 4.00
N MET A 8 17.36 -18.78 3.52
CA MET A 8 17.39 -18.09 2.23
C MET A 8 17.99 -19.02 1.15
N VAL A 9 17.37 -19.11 -0.03
CA VAL A 9 17.91 -19.89 -1.16
C VAL A 9 18.62 -18.94 -2.15
N PRO A 10 19.94 -19.08 -2.36
CA PRO A 10 20.67 -18.25 -3.31
C PRO A 10 20.64 -18.84 -4.72
N ILE A 11 20.24 -18.01 -5.71
CA ILE A 11 20.39 -18.30 -7.14
C ILE A 11 21.77 -17.80 -7.57
N ARG A 12 22.62 -18.68 -8.11
CA ARG A 12 24.03 -18.39 -8.43
C ARG A 12 24.25 -18.21 -9.94
N GLU A 13 24.88 -17.10 -10.33
CA GLU A 13 25.81 -17.07 -11.48
C GLU A 13 26.84 -15.92 -11.41
N LYS A 14 28.05 -16.26 -11.87
CA LYS A 14 29.35 -15.55 -11.96
C LYS A 14 29.41 -14.04 -11.66
N GLY A 15 30.12 -13.70 -10.58
CA GLY A 15 30.68 -12.37 -10.31
C GLY A 15 29.77 -11.36 -9.59
N ASN A 16 28.50 -11.69 -9.39
CA ASN A 16 27.46 -10.68 -9.28
C ASN A 16 26.84 -10.55 -7.88
N VAL A 17 26.72 -9.29 -7.41
CA VAL A 17 25.88 -8.91 -6.27
C VAL A 17 24.51 -9.56 -6.46
N THR A 18 24.12 -10.47 -5.55
CA THR A 18 22.77 -11.05 -5.58
C THR A 18 21.79 -9.96 -5.17
N LEU A 19 21.04 -9.42 -6.14
CA LEU A 19 20.04 -8.40 -5.86
C LEU A 19 18.85 -9.06 -5.15
N LYS A 20 18.52 -8.57 -3.96
CA LYS A 20 17.35 -9.02 -3.22
C LYS A 20 16.09 -8.46 -3.86
N CYS A 21 15.13 -9.33 -4.19
CA CYS A 21 13.85 -8.86 -4.70
C CYS A 21 12.99 -8.29 -3.56
N PRO A 22 12.38 -7.11 -3.74
CA PRO A 22 11.48 -6.53 -2.77
C PRO A 22 10.21 -7.37 -2.66
N LYS A 23 9.67 -7.54 -1.45
CA LYS A 23 8.35 -8.16 -1.24
C LYS A 23 7.25 -7.18 -1.62
N LEU A 24 6.24 -7.65 -2.33
CA LEU A 24 5.03 -6.89 -2.62
C LEU A 24 4.15 -6.88 -1.37
N THR A 25 3.63 -5.71 -1.00
CA THR A 25 2.61 -5.52 0.03
C THR A 25 1.46 -4.70 -0.54
N GLU A 26 0.35 -4.62 0.19
CA GLU A 26 -0.84 -3.87 -0.22
C GLU A 26 -0.60 -2.37 -0.44
N SER A 27 0.45 -1.80 0.17
CA SER A 27 0.69 -0.35 0.16
C SER A 27 1.97 0.07 -0.56
N ASN A 28 2.78 -0.87 -1.06
CA ASN A 28 4.11 -0.56 -1.60
C ASN A 28 4.23 -0.74 -3.13
N TYR A 29 3.12 -0.90 -3.86
CA TYR A 29 3.13 -1.23 -5.28
C TYR A 29 4.05 -0.30 -6.11
N THR A 30 4.02 1.01 -5.88
CA THR A 30 4.86 1.97 -6.60
C THR A 30 6.34 1.68 -6.38
N THR A 31 6.78 1.56 -5.13
CA THR A 31 8.18 1.26 -4.79
C THR A 31 8.59 -0.11 -5.29
N TRP A 32 7.73 -1.12 -5.11
CA TRP A 32 7.97 -2.49 -5.56
C TRP A 32 8.16 -2.56 -7.07
N SER A 33 7.28 -1.93 -7.85
CA SER A 33 7.32 -1.99 -9.31
C SER A 33 8.57 -1.32 -9.88
N ILE A 34 8.98 -0.17 -9.33
CA ILE A 34 10.24 0.51 -9.70
C ILE A 34 11.43 -0.41 -9.44
N LEU A 35 11.57 -0.93 -8.22
CA LEU A 35 12.72 -1.76 -7.84
C LEU A 35 12.76 -3.09 -8.61
N MET A 36 11.61 -3.74 -8.75
CA MET A 36 11.51 -5.02 -9.44
C MET A 36 11.80 -4.89 -10.94
N GLU A 37 11.36 -3.80 -11.58
CA GLU A 37 11.74 -3.48 -12.96
C GLU A 37 13.25 -3.34 -13.13
N GLN A 38 13.92 -2.57 -12.25
CA GLN A 38 15.38 -2.40 -12.34
C GLN A 38 16.13 -3.71 -12.11
N ILE A 39 15.65 -4.55 -11.18
CA ILE A 39 16.21 -5.89 -10.96
C ILE A 39 16.06 -6.72 -12.24
N LEU A 40 14.87 -6.81 -12.83
CA LEU A 40 14.67 -7.57 -14.07
C LEU A 40 15.54 -7.05 -15.22
N LYS A 41 15.77 -5.73 -15.31
CA LYS A 41 16.71 -5.14 -16.28
C LYS A 41 18.16 -5.56 -16.01
N ALA A 42 18.61 -5.54 -14.77
CA ALA A 42 19.96 -5.97 -14.39
C ALA A 42 20.22 -7.45 -14.74
N TYR A 43 19.19 -8.30 -14.73
CA TYR A 43 19.28 -9.70 -15.15
C TYR A 43 18.99 -9.93 -16.66
N GLY A 44 18.72 -8.89 -17.45
CA GLY A 44 18.37 -9.03 -18.88
C GLY A 44 17.06 -9.78 -19.12
N LEU A 45 16.13 -9.71 -18.15
CA LEU A 45 14.84 -10.41 -18.14
C LEU A 45 13.66 -9.47 -18.43
N TRP A 46 13.87 -8.15 -18.39
CA TRP A 46 12.81 -7.16 -18.61
C TRP A 46 12.12 -7.30 -19.97
N ASP A 47 12.86 -7.72 -21.00
CA ASP A 47 12.32 -7.90 -22.35
C ASP A 47 11.16 -8.90 -22.38
N VAL A 48 11.17 -9.91 -21.50
CA VAL A 48 10.08 -10.89 -21.39
C VAL A 48 8.78 -10.26 -20.88
N VAL A 49 8.88 -9.19 -20.08
CA VAL A 49 7.74 -8.44 -19.55
C VAL A 49 7.31 -7.35 -20.55
N SER A 50 8.25 -6.70 -21.23
CA SER A 50 7.97 -5.56 -22.12
C SER A 50 7.52 -6.00 -23.52
N THR A 51 8.18 -6.99 -24.14
CA THR A 51 7.96 -7.37 -25.54
C THR A 51 6.63 -8.09 -25.79
N THR A 52 6.25 -8.16 -27.07
CA THR A 52 5.02 -8.79 -27.59
C THR A 52 5.30 -10.10 -28.34
N GLY A 53 6.57 -10.51 -28.44
CA GLY A 53 7.06 -11.60 -29.30
C GLY A 53 6.70 -13.02 -28.85
N GLY A 54 6.63 -13.92 -29.83
CA GLY A 54 6.24 -15.32 -29.70
C GLY A 54 7.40 -16.24 -29.33
N VAL A 55 7.04 -17.29 -28.59
CA VAL A 55 7.91 -18.10 -27.73
C VAL A 55 8.93 -18.95 -28.50
N GLU A 56 10.17 -18.49 -28.60
CA GLU A 56 11.32 -19.37 -28.89
C GLU A 56 11.72 -20.21 -27.66
N VAL A 57 12.46 -21.32 -27.84
CA VAL A 57 12.89 -22.19 -26.72
C VAL A 57 13.74 -21.42 -25.69
N GLY A 58 14.56 -20.47 -26.15
CA GLY A 58 15.31 -19.56 -25.28
C GLY A 58 14.41 -18.62 -24.47
N GLU A 59 13.28 -18.20 -25.04
CA GLU A 59 12.29 -17.38 -24.35
C GLU A 59 11.50 -18.16 -23.29
N LYS A 60 11.27 -19.46 -23.47
CA LYS A 60 10.61 -20.31 -22.45
C LYS A 60 11.39 -20.29 -21.13
N LYS A 61 12.71 -20.49 -21.19
CA LYS A 61 13.58 -20.45 -20.01
C LYS A 61 13.56 -19.07 -19.35
N LYS A 62 13.77 -18.00 -20.14
CA LYS A 62 13.70 -16.62 -19.62
C LYS A 62 12.33 -16.30 -19.02
N THR A 63 11.25 -16.80 -19.61
CA THR A 63 9.88 -16.66 -19.09
C THR A 63 9.70 -17.35 -17.75
N ALA A 64 10.13 -18.61 -17.64
CA ALA A 64 10.07 -19.34 -16.39
C ALA A 64 10.90 -18.66 -15.29
N THR A 65 12.12 -18.23 -15.60
CA THR A 65 12.99 -17.51 -14.65
C THR A 65 12.37 -16.18 -14.22
N THR A 66 11.85 -15.38 -15.15
CA THR A 66 11.18 -14.11 -14.84
C THR A 66 9.97 -14.33 -13.94
N LYS A 67 9.13 -15.32 -14.25
CA LYS A 67 7.97 -15.68 -13.42
C LYS A 67 8.41 -16.08 -12.02
N ALA A 68 9.39 -16.98 -11.88
CA ALA A 68 9.90 -17.40 -10.57
C ALA A 68 10.40 -16.21 -9.75
N MET A 69 11.13 -15.29 -10.39
CA MET A 69 11.67 -14.09 -9.74
C MET A 69 10.59 -13.09 -9.31
N ILE A 70 9.49 -12.98 -10.07
CA ILE A 70 8.32 -12.19 -9.68
C ILE A 70 7.54 -12.90 -8.57
N PHE A 71 7.28 -14.20 -8.69
CA PHE A 71 6.49 -14.98 -7.73
C PHE A 71 7.09 -15.02 -6.34
N GLN A 72 8.42 -15.08 -6.21
CA GLN A 72 9.06 -14.99 -4.89
C GLN A 72 8.78 -13.67 -4.16
N THR A 73 8.33 -12.63 -4.87
CA THR A 73 7.98 -11.34 -4.26
C THR A 73 6.57 -11.30 -3.69
N PHE A 74 5.71 -12.23 -4.09
CA PHE A 74 4.29 -12.18 -3.76
C PHE A 74 3.97 -12.89 -2.43
N PRO A 75 2.96 -12.41 -1.70
CA PRO A 75 2.26 -13.21 -0.72
C PRO A 75 1.44 -14.32 -1.41
N GLU A 76 1.04 -15.33 -0.64
CA GLU A 76 0.44 -16.57 -1.15
C GLU A 76 -0.90 -16.33 -1.86
N ASP A 77 -1.74 -15.47 -1.32
CA ASP A 77 -3.03 -15.08 -1.89
C ASP A 77 -2.89 -14.46 -3.29
N ILE A 78 -1.91 -13.57 -3.47
CA ILE A 78 -1.61 -12.97 -4.77
C ILE A 78 -1.04 -14.03 -5.72
N LEU A 79 -0.14 -14.90 -5.23
CA LEU A 79 0.45 -15.98 -6.01
C LEU A 79 -0.62 -16.91 -6.58
N MET A 80 -1.59 -17.33 -5.76
CA MET A 80 -2.71 -18.20 -6.19
C MET A 80 -3.53 -17.58 -7.32
N GLN A 81 -3.73 -16.26 -7.31
CA GLN A 81 -4.50 -15.56 -8.35
C GLN A 81 -3.78 -15.50 -9.71
N VAL A 82 -2.45 -15.39 -9.70
CA VAL A 82 -1.66 -15.09 -10.91
C VAL A 82 -0.88 -16.29 -11.45
N ALA A 83 -0.78 -17.40 -10.70
CA ALA A 83 -0.02 -18.59 -11.08
C ALA A 83 -0.42 -19.15 -12.45
N GLN A 84 -1.71 -19.09 -12.78
CA GLN A 84 -2.29 -19.60 -14.02
C GLN A 84 -1.81 -18.87 -15.29
N TYR A 85 -1.23 -17.67 -15.17
CA TYR A 85 -0.85 -16.91 -16.35
C TYR A 85 0.41 -17.48 -17.03
N PRO A 86 0.35 -17.81 -18.33
CA PRO A 86 1.46 -18.46 -19.03
C PRO A 86 2.65 -17.52 -19.27
N ARG A 87 2.41 -16.21 -19.32
CA ARG A 87 3.43 -15.19 -19.65
C ARG A 87 3.71 -14.30 -18.44
N ALA A 88 4.99 -14.01 -18.18
CA ALA A 88 5.40 -13.08 -17.12
C ALA A 88 4.77 -11.69 -17.29
N LYS A 89 4.60 -11.23 -18.54
CA LYS A 89 3.83 -10.03 -18.87
C LYS A 89 2.43 -10.03 -18.26
N LYS A 90 1.65 -11.09 -18.45
CA LYS A 90 0.28 -11.16 -17.93
C LYS A 90 0.24 -11.07 -16.40
N VAL A 91 1.18 -11.73 -15.72
CA VAL A 91 1.39 -11.61 -14.26
C VAL A 91 1.69 -10.17 -13.86
N TRP A 92 2.65 -9.51 -14.53
CA TRP A 92 3.05 -8.14 -14.20
C TRP A 92 1.88 -7.15 -14.35
N TYR A 93 1.12 -7.24 -15.44
CA TYR A 93 0.00 -6.34 -15.71
C TYR A 93 -1.20 -6.59 -14.79
N SER A 94 -1.48 -7.83 -14.37
CA SER A 94 -2.58 -8.09 -13.43
C SER A 94 -2.31 -7.39 -12.09
N ILE A 95 -1.08 -7.46 -11.59
CA ILE A 95 -0.67 -6.76 -10.37
C ILE A 95 -0.70 -5.24 -10.57
N LYS A 96 -0.25 -4.75 -11.73
CA LYS A 96 -0.33 -3.32 -12.05
C LYS A 96 -1.75 -2.77 -11.94
N TRP A 97 -2.73 -3.46 -12.51
CA TRP A 97 -4.12 -3.02 -12.44
C TRP A 97 -4.72 -3.12 -11.04
N SER A 98 -4.35 -4.13 -10.26
CA SER A 98 -4.80 -4.25 -8.87
C SER A 98 -4.18 -3.18 -7.97
N GLY A 99 -2.87 -2.95 -8.07
CA GLY A 99 -2.17 -1.91 -7.30
C GLY A 99 -2.62 -0.49 -7.69
N LEU A 100 -2.82 -0.21 -8.98
CA LEU A 100 -3.37 1.08 -9.42
C LEU A 100 -4.79 1.30 -8.91
N ARG A 101 -5.63 0.26 -8.86
CA ARG A 101 -6.97 0.34 -8.25
C ARG A 101 -6.90 0.67 -6.76
N GLN A 102 -5.96 0.07 -6.02
CA GLN A 102 -5.76 0.41 -4.61
C GLN A 102 -5.28 1.85 -4.44
N ILE A 103 -4.32 2.31 -5.25
CA ILE A 103 -3.82 3.69 -5.21
C ILE A 103 -4.93 4.70 -5.54
N GLN A 104 -5.80 4.39 -6.50
CA GLN A 104 -6.97 5.23 -6.83
C GLN A 104 -8.02 5.25 -5.70
N GLN A 105 -8.11 4.20 -4.89
CA GLN A 105 -9.02 4.15 -3.74
C GLN A 105 -8.45 4.83 -2.49
N LEU A 106 -7.14 5.07 -2.42
CA LEU A 106 -6.58 5.85 -1.33
C LEU A 106 -7.09 7.30 -1.42
N PRO A 107 -7.61 7.87 -0.32
CA PRO A 107 -8.07 9.25 -0.35
C PRO A 107 -6.93 10.18 -0.76
N THR A 108 -7.22 11.15 -1.60
CA THR A 108 -6.26 12.19 -1.94
C THR A 108 -5.96 13.06 -0.71
N ARG A 109 -4.83 13.76 -0.70
CA ARG A 109 -4.50 14.72 0.37
C ARG A 109 -5.62 15.75 0.61
N LYS A 110 -6.32 16.16 -0.47
CA LYS A 110 -7.47 17.07 -0.38
C LYS A 110 -8.66 16.41 0.32
N GLU A 111 -8.99 15.17 -0.03
CA GLU A 111 -10.07 14.41 0.60
C GLU A 111 -9.76 14.06 2.05
N PHE A 112 -8.51 13.69 2.37
CA PHE A 112 -8.05 13.53 3.75
C PHE A 112 -8.24 14.81 4.57
N PHE A 113 -7.82 15.96 4.01
CA PHE A 113 -7.96 17.25 4.69
C PHE A 113 -9.44 17.63 4.87
N GLN A 114 -10.28 17.42 3.85
CA GLN A 114 -11.70 17.70 3.93
C GLN A 114 -12.42 16.79 4.94
N ALA A 115 -12.03 15.51 5.01
CA ALA A 115 -12.54 14.58 6.01
C ALA A 115 -12.13 15.00 7.43
N ALA A 116 -10.90 15.48 7.62
CA ALA A 116 -10.43 16.00 8.90
C ALA A 116 -11.20 17.26 9.32
N ILE A 117 -11.42 18.22 8.41
CA ILE A 117 -12.27 19.39 8.66
C ILE A 117 -13.68 18.95 9.06
N THR A 118 -14.29 18.04 8.28
CA THR A 118 -15.65 17.56 8.54
C THR A 118 -15.77 16.91 9.91
N LYS A 119 -14.75 16.14 10.32
CA LYS A 119 -14.68 15.54 11.66
C LYS A 119 -14.58 16.61 12.75
N MET A 120 -13.67 17.58 12.61
CA MET A 120 -13.52 18.68 13.57
C MET A 120 -14.81 19.51 13.69
N THR A 121 -15.50 19.79 12.58
CA THR A 121 -16.78 20.50 12.60
C THR A 121 -17.87 19.72 13.33
N LYS A 122 -17.98 18.40 13.09
CA LYS A 122 -18.92 17.53 13.80
C LYS A 122 -18.60 17.47 15.29
N GLU A 123 -17.35 17.29 15.67
CA GLU A 123 -16.92 17.28 17.08
C GLU A 123 -17.21 18.62 17.76
N ASN A 124 -16.96 19.75 17.09
CA ASN A 124 -17.28 21.07 17.63
C ASN A 124 -18.80 21.28 17.76
N GLN A 125 -19.59 20.80 16.80
CA GLN A 125 -21.05 20.84 16.87
C GLN A 125 -21.59 19.97 18.03
N ILE A 126 -21.00 18.80 18.26
CA ILE A 126 -21.34 17.93 19.40
C ILE A 126 -21.02 18.65 20.71
N ARG A 127 -19.81 19.20 20.88
CA ARG A 127 -19.42 19.96 22.08
C ARG A 127 -20.36 21.13 22.38
N LYS A 128 -20.86 21.81 21.35
CA LYS A 128 -21.84 22.90 21.50
C LYS A 128 -23.20 22.41 22.02
N GLN A 129 -23.56 21.16 21.75
CA GLN A 129 -24.80 20.51 22.20
C GLN A 129 -24.66 19.78 23.54
N GLU A 130 -23.46 19.73 24.13
CA GLU A 130 -23.26 19.21 25.48
C GLU A 130 -23.74 20.21 26.55
N ARG A 131 -24.08 19.71 27.74
CA ARG A 131 -24.48 20.57 28.88
C ARG A 131 -23.30 21.44 29.32
N CYS A 132 -23.58 22.70 29.68
CA CYS A 132 -22.57 23.58 30.24
C CYS A 132 -22.19 23.12 31.66
N TYR A 133 -20.91 22.80 31.88
CA TYR A 133 -20.37 22.36 33.18
C TYR A 133 -19.86 23.52 34.07
N ASN A 134 -19.97 24.77 33.61
CA ASN A 134 -19.39 25.95 34.28
C ASN A 134 -20.37 26.60 35.30
N TYR A 135 -21.53 26.00 35.58
CA TYR A 135 -22.50 26.55 36.54
C TYR A 135 -23.20 25.45 37.36
N ASP A 136 -23.37 25.71 38.67
CA ASP A 136 -23.92 24.80 39.67
C ASP A 136 -25.44 24.57 39.49
N TYR A 137 -25.90 23.40 39.91
CA TYR A 137 -26.91 22.55 39.27
C TYR A 137 -28.37 22.88 39.57
N GLU A 138 -28.68 23.98 40.25
CA GLU A 138 -30.02 24.13 40.87
C GLU A 138 -30.98 25.15 40.24
N LYS A 139 -30.66 25.86 39.14
CA LYS A 139 -31.63 26.83 38.61
C LYS A 139 -31.88 26.92 37.10
N TYR A 140 -30.88 26.78 36.21
CA TYR A 140 -31.14 26.84 34.76
C TYR A 140 -30.11 26.03 33.96
N GLY A 141 -30.48 24.82 33.54
CA GLY A 141 -29.65 24.00 32.65
C GLY A 141 -29.63 24.57 31.23
N HIS A 142 -28.47 25.02 30.76
CA HIS A 142 -28.28 25.48 29.39
C HIS A 142 -27.18 24.68 28.69
N PHE A 143 -27.26 24.60 27.36
CA PHE A 143 -26.21 23.99 26.54
C PHE A 143 -24.97 24.88 26.49
N ALA A 144 -23.80 24.30 26.27
CA ALA A 144 -22.54 25.04 26.12
C ALA A 144 -22.63 26.13 25.03
N ALA A 145 -23.42 25.90 23.97
CA ALA A 145 -23.72 26.89 22.93
C ALA A 145 -24.42 28.17 23.45
N ASN A 146 -25.16 28.07 24.56
CA ASN A 146 -25.99 29.14 25.11
C ASN A 146 -25.40 29.74 26.40
N CYS A 147 -24.13 29.45 26.71
CA CYS A 147 -23.46 29.94 27.90
C CYS A 147 -23.08 31.42 27.75
N GLN A 148 -23.63 32.27 28.61
CA GLN A 148 -23.34 33.71 28.66
C GLN A 148 -22.26 34.08 29.69
N ALA A 149 -21.69 33.10 30.41
CA ALA A 149 -20.61 33.36 31.34
C ALA A 149 -19.39 33.90 30.58
N LEU A 150 -18.81 35.00 31.07
CA LEU A 150 -17.54 35.52 30.56
C LEU A 150 -16.53 34.37 30.54
N ARG A 151 -15.88 34.14 29.38
CA ARG A 151 -14.76 33.18 29.32
C ARG A 151 -13.78 33.63 30.41
N ARG A 152 -13.53 32.77 31.40
CA ARG A 152 -12.42 33.00 32.33
C ARG A 152 -11.17 33.08 31.45
N ASN A 153 -10.54 34.26 31.42
CA ASN A 153 -9.21 34.37 30.85
C ASN A 153 -8.32 33.43 31.68
N GLU A 154 -7.62 32.54 30.99
CA GLU A 154 -6.60 31.70 31.61
C GLU A 154 -5.45 32.64 32.00
N ASP A 155 -5.31 32.91 33.30
CA ASP A 155 -4.12 33.54 33.90
C ASP A 155 -2.94 32.57 33.87
#